data_AF-A0A979FPC3-F1
#
_entry.id   AF-A0A979FPC3-F1
#
_cell.length_a   1.000
_cell.length_b   1.000
_cell.length_c   1.000
_cell.angle_alpha   90.00
_cell.angle_beta   90.00
_cell.angle_gamma   90.00
#
_symmetry.space_group_name_H-M   'P 1'
#
loop_
_entity.id
_entity.type
_entity.pdbx_description
1 polymer ?
#
loop_
_entity_poly.entity_id
_entity_poly.type
_entity_poly.pdbx_seq_one_letter_code
_entity_poly.pdbx_strand_id
1 'polypeptide(L)'
;MFGEGDSAGGGVMLRDLHCFFPGDLNSFTRKPLFVLVDSDNSSVFGNLAPIVFGNLAPMFGQPLVLLMSPQDSPHHFHEEHQRGNLFTLFLHCPLMGLCLVSSVCDVPMLLWEKCQALVDRFIAEASRLVSRSRNNDPAYIQFFSDDFLRLLTLRFTFCATVLRAHRAFKGGSQYPRCSPSLPEGEVLGHPALHSLVLEIATGLEVAHLFNDAHVDNSNTSAPQRHD
;
A
#
# COMPACT_ATOMS: atom_id res chain seq x y z
N MET A 1 -44.24 -43.00 2.13
CA MET A 1 -43.00 -43.52 1.52
C MET A 1 -42.11 -42.30 1.33
N PHE A 2 -40.96 -42.32 2.01
CA PHE A 2 -40.08 -41.18 2.26
C PHE A 2 -39.50 -40.57 0.98
N GLY A 3 -39.30 -39.25 1.05
CA GLY A 3 -38.59 -38.44 0.07
C GLY A 3 -38.39 -37.04 0.63
N GLU A 4 -37.66 -36.95 1.75
CA GLU A 4 -37.08 -35.69 2.24
C GLU A 4 -35.94 -35.24 1.32
N GLY A 5 -35.87 -33.94 1.12
CA GLY A 5 -34.83 -33.23 0.39
C GLY A 5 -35.12 -31.74 0.45
N ASP A 6 -35.32 -31.23 1.67
CA ASP A 6 -35.59 -29.83 1.95
C ASP A 6 -34.38 -29.00 1.51
N SER A 7 -34.62 -28.05 0.60
CA SER A 7 -33.58 -27.21 0.01
C SER A 7 -33.07 -26.25 1.07
N ALA A 8 -31.82 -26.44 1.50
CA ALA A 8 -31.12 -25.53 2.40
C ALA A 8 -31.26 -24.09 1.89
N GLY A 9 -31.76 -23.23 2.79
CA GLY A 9 -32.23 -21.89 2.47
C GLY A 9 -31.20 -21.05 1.73
N GLY A 10 -31.61 -20.56 0.57
CA GLY A 10 -31.03 -19.39 -0.07
C GLY A 10 -31.29 -18.16 0.81
N GLY A 11 -30.49 -18.00 1.86
CA GLY A 11 -30.28 -16.70 2.45
C GLY A 11 -29.65 -15.83 1.37
N VAL A 12 -30.46 -15.05 0.67
CA VAL A 12 -29.97 -13.94 -0.14
C VAL A 12 -29.00 -13.18 0.75
N MET A 13 -27.75 -13.08 0.30
CA MET A 13 -26.61 -12.59 1.05
C MET A 13 -26.88 -11.12 1.48
N LEU A 14 -27.50 -10.93 2.64
CA LEU A 14 -27.82 -9.63 3.25
C LEU A 14 -26.59 -8.72 3.41
N ARG A 15 -25.39 -9.30 3.29
CA ARG A 15 -24.10 -8.60 3.35
C ARG A 15 -23.98 -7.52 2.26
N ASP A 16 -24.63 -7.70 1.10
CA ASP A 16 -24.49 -6.80 -0.05
C ASP A 16 -25.34 -5.52 0.04
N LEU A 17 -26.36 -5.47 0.91
CA LEU A 17 -27.33 -4.36 0.94
C LEU A 17 -26.76 -3.05 1.54
N HIS A 18 -25.69 -3.14 2.32
CA HIS A 18 -25.08 -2.02 3.03
C HIS A 18 -23.57 -1.87 2.72
N CYS A 19 -23.13 -2.42 1.59
CA CYS A 19 -21.76 -2.24 1.13
C CYS A 19 -21.50 -0.78 0.74
N PHE A 20 -20.30 -0.30 1.07
CA PHE A 20 -19.82 1.01 0.64
C PHE A 20 -19.15 0.87 -0.72
N PHE A 21 -19.68 1.52 -1.74
CA PHE A 21 -19.18 1.45 -3.10
C PHE A 21 -18.31 2.67 -3.44
N PRO A 22 -17.31 2.53 -4.34
CA PRO A 22 -16.51 3.68 -4.79
C PRO A 22 -17.35 4.87 -5.28
N GLY A 23 -18.49 4.59 -5.94
CA GLY A 23 -19.41 5.62 -6.43
C GLY A 23 -20.06 6.47 -5.33
N ASP A 24 -20.15 5.96 -4.10
CA ASP A 24 -20.75 6.69 -2.98
C ASP A 24 -19.89 7.89 -2.55
N LEU A 25 -18.59 7.84 -2.85
CA LEU A 25 -17.65 8.93 -2.58
C LEU A 25 -17.69 10.06 -3.62
N ASN A 26 -18.34 9.85 -4.77
CA ASN A 26 -18.34 10.82 -5.88
C ASN A 26 -18.84 12.21 -5.45
N SER A 27 -19.78 12.28 -4.51
CA SER A 27 -20.27 13.59 -4.07
C SER A 27 -19.27 14.36 -3.23
N PHE A 28 -18.35 13.65 -2.55
CA PHE A 28 -17.32 14.22 -1.69
C PHE A 28 -16.08 14.67 -2.47
N THR A 29 -15.85 14.14 -3.67
CA THR A 29 -14.74 14.57 -4.56
C THR A 29 -14.94 15.96 -5.17
N ARG A 30 -16.05 16.65 -4.85
CA ARG A 30 -16.24 18.09 -5.12
C ARG A 30 -15.37 19.00 -4.26
N LYS A 31 -14.67 18.44 -3.26
CA LYS A 31 -13.63 19.09 -2.45
C LYS A 31 -12.37 18.22 -2.45
N PRO A 32 -11.20 18.76 -2.06
CA PRO A 32 -10.01 17.94 -1.84
C PRO A 32 -10.33 16.78 -0.89
N LEU A 33 -10.07 15.55 -1.33
CA LEU A 33 -10.36 14.34 -0.58
C LEU A 33 -9.14 13.42 -0.49
N PHE A 34 -8.82 12.96 0.71
CA PHE A 34 -7.78 11.97 0.97
C PHE A 34 -8.43 10.77 1.65
N VAL A 35 -8.27 9.56 1.10
CA VAL A 35 -8.96 8.36 1.59
C VAL A 35 -7.96 7.25 1.87
N LEU A 36 -8.08 6.64 3.05
CA LEU A 36 -7.44 5.38 3.37
C LEU A 36 -8.47 4.26 3.17
N VAL A 37 -8.16 3.28 2.32
CA VAL A 37 -9.03 2.14 2.03
C VAL A 37 -8.33 0.88 2.52
N ASP A 38 -8.79 0.35 3.65
CA ASP A 38 -8.20 -0.83 4.27
C ASP A 38 -9.14 -2.03 4.18
N SER A 39 -9.03 -2.78 3.09
CA SER A 39 -9.88 -3.93 2.75
C SER A 39 -9.18 -4.85 1.74
N ASP A 40 -9.49 -6.14 1.82
CA ASP A 40 -9.17 -7.18 0.82
C ASP A 40 -9.64 -6.84 -0.61
N ASN A 41 -10.65 -5.97 -0.76
CA ASN A 41 -11.13 -5.49 -2.06
C ASN A 41 -10.78 -4.02 -2.32
N SER A 42 -9.75 -3.47 -1.66
CA SER A 42 -9.42 -2.03 -1.70
C SER A 42 -9.25 -1.45 -3.12
N SER A 43 -8.75 -2.24 -4.06
CA SER A 43 -8.40 -1.75 -5.41
C SER A 43 -9.57 -1.27 -6.25
N VAL A 44 -10.81 -1.66 -5.94
CA VAL A 44 -11.99 -1.17 -6.66
C VAL A 44 -12.14 0.35 -6.50
N PHE A 45 -11.59 0.92 -5.43
CA PHE A 45 -11.57 2.37 -5.20
C PHE A 45 -10.53 3.09 -6.06
N GLY A 46 -9.52 2.41 -6.60
CA GLY A 46 -8.47 3.04 -7.42
C GLY A 46 -8.99 3.75 -8.69
N ASN A 47 -10.16 3.32 -9.18
CA ASN A 47 -10.82 3.83 -10.38
C ASN A 47 -11.87 4.92 -10.11
N LEU A 48 -11.86 5.52 -8.91
CA LEU A 48 -12.82 6.56 -8.52
C LEU A 48 -12.67 7.84 -9.36
N ALA A 49 -11.46 8.11 -9.86
CA ALA A 49 -11.25 9.11 -10.90
C ALA A 49 -11.45 8.47 -12.29
N PRO A 50 -12.36 8.98 -13.13
CA PRO A 50 -12.52 8.47 -14.49
C PRO A 50 -11.26 8.74 -15.32
N ILE A 51 -11.01 7.84 -16.28
CA ILE A 51 -9.99 8.06 -17.30
C ILE A 51 -10.56 9.05 -18.32
N VAL A 52 -9.96 10.23 -18.40
CA VAL A 52 -10.31 11.28 -19.36
C VAL A 52 -9.09 11.55 -20.22
N PHE A 53 -9.22 11.37 -21.54
CA PHE A 53 -8.11 11.48 -22.51
C PHE A 53 -6.87 10.62 -22.15
N GLY A 54 -7.08 9.40 -21.66
CA GLY A 54 -6.01 8.46 -21.34
C GLY A 54 -5.31 8.69 -19.99
N ASN A 55 -5.72 9.69 -19.21
CA ASN A 55 -5.19 9.96 -17.87
C ASN A 55 -6.30 9.86 -16.81
N LEU A 56 -5.95 9.39 -15.61
CA LEU A 56 -6.86 9.48 -14.45
C LEU A 56 -7.07 10.97 -14.13
N ALA A 57 -8.30 11.43 -14.22
CA ALA A 57 -8.65 12.82 -13.93
C ALA A 57 -9.76 12.86 -12.88
N PRO A 58 -9.58 13.57 -11.74
CA PRO A 58 -10.66 13.75 -10.78
C PRO A 58 -11.87 14.40 -11.45
N MET A 59 -13.07 13.85 -11.23
CA MET A 59 -14.32 14.29 -11.87
C MET A 59 -14.58 15.81 -11.77
N PHE A 60 -14.13 16.43 -10.68
CA PHE A 60 -14.36 17.85 -10.39
C PHE A 60 -13.08 18.69 -10.38
N GLY A 61 -11.97 18.15 -10.88
CA GLY A 61 -10.67 18.83 -10.87
C GLY A 61 -10.12 19.13 -9.47
N GLN A 62 -10.70 18.52 -8.43
CA GLN A 62 -10.21 18.64 -7.05
C GLN A 62 -9.16 17.57 -6.76
N PRO A 63 -8.19 17.84 -5.89
CA PRO A 63 -7.22 16.85 -5.43
C PRO A 63 -7.90 15.61 -4.85
N LEU A 64 -7.45 14.45 -5.30
CA LEU A 64 -7.86 13.16 -4.76
C LEU A 64 -6.61 12.32 -4.55
N VAL A 65 -6.44 11.77 -3.35
CA VAL A 65 -5.43 10.75 -3.06
C VAL A 65 -6.10 9.59 -2.35
N LEU A 66 -5.87 8.39 -2.85
CA LEU A 66 -6.32 7.13 -2.27
C LEU A 66 -5.10 6.33 -1.87
N LEU A 67 -5.01 5.90 -0.61
CA LEU A 67 -4.05 4.91 -0.16
C LEU A 67 -4.80 3.63 0.16
N MET A 68 -4.47 2.56 -0.54
CA MET A 68 -5.18 1.29 -0.53
C MET A 68 -4.27 0.20 0.03
N SER A 69 -4.81 -0.60 0.96
CA SER A 69 -4.12 -1.79 1.49
C SER A 69 -3.83 -2.82 0.40
N PRO A 70 -2.89 -3.76 0.63
CA PRO A 70 -2.84 -4.99 -0.14
C PRO A 70 -4.21 -5.69 -0.19
N GLN A 71 -4.50 -6.37 -1.29
CA GLN A 71 -5.69 -7.21 -1.44
C GLN A 71 -5.46 -8.60 -0.87
N ASP A 72 -4.24 -9.09 -1.05
CA ASP A 72 -3.83 -10.42 -0.62
C ASP A 72 -2.67 -10.33 0.38
N SER A 73 -2.62 -11.29 1.28
CA SER A 73 -1.43 -11.55 2.10
C SER A 73 -0.86 -12.93 1.77
N PRO A 74 0.46 -13.16 1.92
CA PRO A 74 1.00 -14.50 1.78
C PRO A 74 0.33 -15.47 2.76
N HIS A 75 0.19 -16.73 2.37
CA HIS A 75 -0.67 -17.67 3.11
C HIS A 75 -0.31 -17.84 4.60
N HIS A 76 0.97 -17.69 4.95
CA HIS A 76 1.46 -17.72 6.32
C HIS A 76 0.95 -16.57 7.22
N PHE A 77 0.42 -15.50 6.63
CA PHE A 77 -0.09 -14.32 7.36
C PHE A 77 -1.63 -14.26 7.45
N HIS A 78 -2.37 -15.24 6.90
CA HIS A 78 -3.84 -15.24 6.99
C HIS A 78 -4.36 -15.45 8.41
N GLU A 79 -3.66 -16.22 9.25
CA GLU A 79 -4.04 -16.38 10.67
C GLU A 79 -3.79 -15.09 11.47
N GLU A 80 -2.77 -14.32 11.07
CA GLU A 80 -2.41 -13.05 11.68
C GLU A 80 -3.43 -11.93 11.37
N HIS A 81 -4.29 -12.08 10.36
CA HIS A 81 -5.38 -11.12 10.07
C HIS A 81 -6.38 -10.95 11.22
N GLN A 82 -6.42 -11.91 12.16
CA GLN A 82 -7.24 -11.78 13.36
C GLN A 82 -6.67 -10.80 14.39
N ARG A 83 -5.41 -10.35 14.25
CA ARG A 83 -4.75 -9.40 15.17
C ARG A 83 -4.86 -7.93 14.77
N GLY A 84 -5.63 -7.63 13.72
CA GLY A 84 -5.80 -6.29 13.16
C GLY A 84 -5.15 -6.17 11.79
N ASN A 85 -5.43 -5.06 11.10
CA ASN A 85 -5.02 -4.92 9.72
C ASN A 85 -3.57 -4.43 9.61
N LEU A 86 -2.73 -5.21 8.93
CA LEU A 86 -1.30 -4.96 8.71
C LEU A 86 -1.06 -3.56 8.11
N PHE A 87 -1.89 -3.14 7.17
CA PHE A 87 -1.75 -1.85 6.52
C PHE A 87 -1.93 -0.70 7.50
N THR A 88 -3.02 -0.71 8.29
CA THR A 88 -3.24 0.25 9.37
C THR A 88 -2.10 0.24 10.39
N LEU A 89 -1.55 -0.95 10.73
CA LEU A 89 -0.40 -1.04 11.63
C LEU A 89 0.82 -0.29 11.08
N PHE A 90 1.16 -0.47 9.81
CA PHE A 90 2.24 0.30 9.19
C PHE A 90 1.97 1.81 9.19
N LEU A 91 0.73 2.23 8.93
CA LEU A 91 0.35 3.64 8.95
C LEU A 91 0.37 4.25 10.36
N HIS A 92 0.23 3.43 11.41
CA HIS A 92 0.28 3.86 12.80
C HIS A 92 1.68 3.77 13.41
N CYS A 93 2.38 2.64 13.24
CA CYS A 93 3.69 2.33 13.78
C CYS A 93 4.52 1.50 12.76
N PRO A 94 5.25 2.17 11.84
CA PRO A 94 5.94 1.50 10.73
C PRO A 94 6.94 0.42 11.17
N LEU A 95 7.71 0.69 12.24
CA LEU A 95 8.68 -0.27 12.78
C LEU A 95 7.98 -1.55 13.26
N MET A 96 6.84 -1.41 13.96
CA MET A 96 6.06 -2.57 14.40
C MET A 96 5.50 -3.36 13.21
N GLY A 97 5.07 -2.68 12.14
CA GLY A 97 4.67 -3.35 10.91
C GLY A 97 5.79 -4.19 10.30
N LEU A 98 7.01 -3.66 10.25
CA LEU A 98 8.20 -4.40 9.79
C LEU A 98 8.50 -5.60 10.69
N CYS A 99 8.48 -5.40 12.01
CA CYS A 99 8.67 -6.49 12.98
C CYS A 99 7.64 -7.60 12.78
N LEU A 100 6.36 -7.25 12.61
CA LEU A 100 5.28 -8.21 12.41
C LEU A 100 5.48 -9.07 11.15
N VAL A 101 5.79 -8.46 10.00
CA VAL A 101 6.03 -9.24 8.77
C VAL A 101 7.32 -10.06 8.81
N SER A 102 8.23 -9.72 9.71
CA SER A 102 9.50 -10.42 9.92
C SER A 102 9.43 -11.44 11.08
N SER A 103 8.26 -11.64 11.69
CA SER A 103 8.04 -12.49 12.86
C SER A 103 8.94 -12.14 14.07
N VAL A 104 9.22 -10.86 14.27
CA VAL A 104 9.98 -10.34 15.41
C VAL A 104 9.00 -9.85 16.48
N CYS A 105 8.95 -10.54 17.62
CA CYS A 105 8.00 -10.23 18.69
C CYS A 105 8.61 -9.39 19.82
N ASP A 106 9.88 -9.61 20.15
CA ASP A 106 10.55 -8.98 21.29
C ASP A 106 11.82 -8.25 20.83
N VAL A 107 11.78 -6.91 20.87
CA VAL A 107 12.92 -6.06 20.52
C VAL A 107 13.43 -5.36 21.79
N PRO A 108 14.69 -5.56 22.21
CA PRO A 108 15.27 -4.82 23.31
C PRO A 108 15.15 -3.31 23.08
N MET A 109 14.78 -2.56 24.12
CA MET A 109 14.48 -1.12 24.00
C MET A 109 15.59 -0.32 23.29
N LEU A 110 16.86 -0.56 23.62
CA LEU A 110 17.98 0.12 22.97
C LEU A 110 18.10 -0.19 21.47
N LEU A 111 17.74 -1.41 21.05
CA LEU A 111 17.69 -1.78 19.64
C LEU A 111 16.47 -1.14 18.97
N TRP A 112 15.33 -1.10 19.65
CA TRP A 112 14.13 -0.42 19.18
C TRP A 112 14.39 1.06 18.87
N GLU A 113 15.04 1.81 19.78
CA GLU A 113 15.41 3.21 19.53
C GLU A 113 16.33 3.38 18.33
N LYS A 114 17.30 2.49 18.15
CA LYS A 114 18.21 2.52 16.98
C LYS A 114 17.45 2.27 15.68
N CYS A 115 16.57 1.28 15.64
CA CYS A 115 15.73 0.99 14.48
C CYS A 115 14.73 2.12 14.22
N GLN A 116 14.16 2.73 15.26
CA GLN A 116 13.25 3.86 15.13
C GLN A 116 13.96 5.08 14.55
N ALA A 117 15.21 5.36 14.95
CA ALA A 117 16.01 6.41 14.33
C ALA A 117 16.27 6.17 12.83
N LEU A 118 16.39 4.91 12.40
CA LEU A 118 16.48 4.56 10.97
C LEU A 118 15.14 4.76 10.25
N VAL A 119 14.01 4.45 10.90
CA VAL A 119 12.67 4.78 10.37
C VAL A 119 12.52 6.30 10.21
N ASP A 120 12.96 7.10 11.18
CA ASP A 120 12.90 8.55 11.09
C ASP A 120 13.76 9.10 9.95
N ARG A 121 14.96 8.52 9.74
CA ARG A 121 15.81 8.80 8.57
C ARG A 121 15.11 8.43 7.26
N PHE A 122 14.41 7.30 7.22
CA PHE A 122 13.61 6.90 6.05
C PHE A 122 12.53 7.94 5.77
N ILE A 123 11.75 8.33 6.78
CA ILE A 123 10.66 9.29 6.63
C ILE A 123 11.19 10.64 6.12
N ALA A 124 12.33 11.11 6.65
CA ALA A 124 12.98 12.33 6.18
C ALA A 124 13.44 12.22 4.71
N GLU A 125 14.05 11.11 4.33
CA GLU A 125 14.53 10.90 2.96
C GLU A 125 13.37 10.72 1.97
N ALA A 126 12.35 9.94 2.32
CA ALA A 126 11.13 9.80 1.52
C ALA A 126 10.45 11.17 1.36
N SER A 127 10.41 12.00 2.40
CA SER A 127 9.88 13.36 2.32
C SER A 127 10.65 14.22 1.33
N ARG A 128 11.97 14.10 1.31
CA ARG A 128 12.84 14.80 0.36
C ARG A 128 12.60 14.34 -1.07
N LEU A 129 12.39 13.04 -1.30
CA LEU A 129 12.14 12.46 -2.62
C LEU A 129 10.77 12.89 -3.15
N VAL A 130 9.70 12.76 -2.36
CA VAL A 130 8.36 13.20 -2.73
C VAL A 130 8.36 14.72 -3.04
N SER A 131 9.03 15.53 -2.23
CA SER A 131 9.05 16.98 -2.45
C SER A 131 9.84 17.42 -3.70
N ARG A 132 10.77 16.58 -4.19
CA ARG A 132 11.64 16.90 -5.34
C ARG A 132 11.23 16.22 -6.64
N SER A 133 10.37 15.21 -6.56
CA SER A 133 9.93 14.48 -7.76
C SER A 133 9.13 15.39 -8.68
N ARG A 134 9.51 15.42 -9.96
CA ARG A 134 8.85 16.25 -10.98
C ARG A 134 7.60 15.58 -11.55
N ASN A 135 7.50 14.27 -11.38
CA ASN A 135 6.45 13.43 -11.92
C ASN A 135 5.35 13.12 -10.89
N ASN A 136 5.38 13.78 -9.73
CA ASN A 136 4.33 13.67 -8.74
C ASN A 136 3.05 14.37 -9.21
N ASP A 137 1.92 13.72 -8.97
CA ASP A 137 0.62 14.34 -9.18
C ASP A 137 0.48 15.59 -8.27
N PRO A 138 -0.06 16.71 -8.78
CA PRO A 138 -0.27 17.93 -7.99
C PRO A 138 -1.10 17.70 -6.71
N ALA A 139 -1.97 16.68 -6.68
CA ALA A 139 -2.73 16.33 -5.50
C ALA A 139 -1.83 15.98 -4.31
N TYR A 140 -0.70 15.29 -4.56
CA TYR A 140 0.28 15.03 -3.51
C TYR A 140 0.88 16.33 -2.99
N ILE A 141 1.26 17.28 -3.85
CA ILE A 141 1.83 18.57 -3.41
C ILE A 141 0.88 19.28 -2.44
N GLN A 142 -0.42 19.29 -2.75
CA GLN A 142 -1.42 19.94 -1.91
C GLN A 142 -1.60 19.24 -0.56
N PHE A 143 -1.81 17.92 -0.55
CA PHE A 143 -1.99 17.20 0.72
C PHE A 143 -0.72 17.10 1.56
N PHE A 144 0.46 17.15 0.93
CA PHE A 144 1.75 17.12 1.62
C PHE A 144 2.02 18.39 2.44
N SER A 145 1.25 19.46 2.23
CA SER A 145 1.29 20.66 3.09
C SER A 145 0.66 20.45 4.47
N ASP A 146 -0.18 19.43 4.63
CA ASP A 146 -0.75 19.03 5.92
C ASP A 146 0.15 17.99 6.60
N ASP A 147 0.53 18.24 7.86
CA ASP A 147 1.47 17.39 8.58
C ASP A 147 0.97 15.96 8.78
N PHE A 148 -0.33 15.79 9.01
CA PHE A 148 -0.92 14.48 9.26
C PHE A 148 -1.03 13.67 7.97
N LEU A 149 -1.51 14.28 6.88
CA LEU A 149 -1.61 13.61 5.58
C LEU A 149 -0.22 13.32 4.99
N ARG A 150 0.72 14.26 5.14
CA ARG A 150 2.13 14.04 4.81
C ARG A 150 2.69 12.83 5.55
N LEU A 151 2.47 12.75 6.87
CA LEU A 151 2.93 11.61 7.68
C LEU A 151 2.33 10.30 7.17
N LEU A 152 1.03 10.26 6.87
CA LEU A 152 0.36 9.07 6.32
C LEU A 152 0.96 8.64 4.97
N THR A 153 1.20 9.57 4.05
CA THR A 153 1.85 9.28 2.76
C THR A 153 3.25 8.69 2.96
N LEU A 154 4.04 9.24 3.89
CA LEU A 154 5.40 8.76 4.14
C LEU A 154 5.43 7.38 4.80
N ARG A 155 4.49 7.11 5.71
CA ARG A 155 4.33 5.78 6.32
C ARG A 155 3.79 4.76 5.31
N PHE A 156 2.93 5.17 4.39
CA PHE A 156 2.55 4.36 3.23
C PHE A 156 3.77 4.02 2.37
N THR A 157 4.63 5.00 2.07
CA THR A 157 5.88 4.75 1.33
C THR A 157 6.76 3.73 2.05
N PHE A 158 6.89 3.83 3.39
CA PHE A 158 7.62 2.84 4.18
C PHE A 158 7.00 1.43 4.05
N CYS A 159 5.68 1.31 4.24
CA CYS A 159 4.95 0.05 4.06
C CYS A 159 5.21 -0.55 2.67
N ALA A 160 5.07 0.26 1.63
CA ALA A 160 5.26 -0.11 0.24
C ALA A 160 6.68 -0.62 -0.05
N THR A 161 7.71 0.04 0.51
CA THR A 161 9.12 -0.38 0.35
C THR A 161 9.42 -1.65 1.13
N VAL A 162 8.93 -1.78 2.37
CA VAL A 162 9.14 -2.97 3.21
C VAL A 162 8.51 -4.21 2.58
N LEU A 163 7.24 -4.13 2.16
CA LEU A 163 6.58 -5.29 1.56
C LEU A 163 7.21 -5.69 0.23
N ARG A 164 7.61 -4.73 -0.62
CA ARG A 164 8.31 -5.03 -1.89
C ARG A 164 9.68 -5.68 -1.69
N ALA A 165 10.40 -5.29 -0.64
CA ALA A 165 11.71 -5.87 -0.33
C ALA A 165 11.60 -7.26 0.32
N HIS A 166 10.49 -7.56 1.00
CA HIS A 166 10.32 -8.79 1.75
C HIS A 166 9.98 -9.98 0.84
N ARG A 167 10.85 -11.01 0.80
CA ARG A 167 10.76 -12.17 -0.11
C ARG A 167 9.47 -12.97 -0.05
N ALA A 168 8.69 -12.88 1.03
CA ALA A 168 7.41 -13.59 1.14
C ALA A 168 6.29 -12.92 0.32
N PHE A 169 6.45 -11.63 -0.03
CA PHE A 169 5.49 -10.88 -0.83
C PHE A 169 6.01 -10.87 -2.28
N LYS A 170 5.31 -11.55 -3.19
CA LYS A 170 5.77 -11.77 -4.58
C LYS A 170 4.74 -11.39 -5.65
N GLY A 171 3.72 -10.62 -5.29
CA GLY A 171 2.63 -10.27 -6.20
C GLY A 171 2.19 -8.82 -6.08
N GLY A 172 1.82 -8.19 -7.20
CA GLY A 172 1.33 -6.80 -7.19
C GLY A 172 0.03 -6.60 -6.39
N SER A 173 -0.74 -7.65 -6.11
CA SER A 173 -1.90 -7.60 -5.20
C SER A 173 -1.51 -7.62 -3.72
N GLN A 174 -0.28 -8.04 -3.40
CA GLN A 174 0.26 -8.14 -2.05
C GLN A 174 0.98 -6.86 -1.58
N TYR A 175 0.99 -5.82 -2.42
CA TYR A 175 1.57 -4.52 -2.10
C TYR A 175 0.47 -3.48 -1.92
N PRO A 176 0.64 -2.52 -1.00
CA PRO A 176 -0.26 -1.39 -0.92
C PRO A 176 -0.16 -0.56 -2.21
N ARG A 177 -1.29 -0.01 -2.64
CA ARG A 177 -1.41 0.78 -3.85
C ARG A 177 -1.88 2.19 -3.54
N CYS A 178 -1.56 3.13 -4.40
CA CYS A 178 -2.09 4.49 -4.29
C CYS A 178 -2.61 4.97 -5.63
N SER A 179 -3.56 5.89 -5.59
CA SER A 179 -4.11 6.57 -6.78
C SER A 179 -4.23 8.06 -6.46
N PRO A 180 -3.59 8.95 -7.22
CA PRO A 180 -2.62 8.69 -8.29
C PRO A 180 -1.39 7.90 -7.81
N SER A 181 -0.74 7.15 -8.70
CA SER A 181 0.46 6.39 -8.35
C SER A 181 1.62 7.32 -7.99
N LEU A 182 2.36 7.00 -6.91
CA LEU A 182 3.64 7.63 -6.66
C LEU A 182 4.68 7.19 -7.71
N PRO A 183 5.60 8.08 -8.15
CA PRO A 183 6.63 7.77 -9.13
C PRO A 183 7.53 6.61 -8.67
N GLU A 184 7.47 5.50 -9.40
CA GLU A 184 8.14 4.26 -8.99
C GLU A 184 9.67 4.40 -9.04
N GLY A 185 10.22 5.00 -10.09
CA GLY A 185 11.68 5.18 -10.22
C GLY A 185 12.29 6.31 -9.35
N GLU A 186 11.49 7.30 -8.94
CA GLU A 186 11.99 8.47 -8.18
C GLU A 186 11.73 8.37 -6.68
N VAL A 187 10.68 7.65 -6.28
CA VAL A 187 10.25 7.55 -4.88
C VAL A 187 10.22 6.08 -4.42
N LEU A 188 9.27 5.27 -4.88
CA LEU A 188 9.01 3.95 -4.28
C LEU A 188 10.17 2.95 -4.45
N GLY A 189 10.82 2.96 -5.61
CA GLY A 189 11.97 2.12 -5.96
C GLY A 189 13.32 2.81 -5.75
N HIS A 190 13.36 3.93 -5.03
CA HIS A 190 14.61 4.66 -4.84
C HIS A 190 15.58 3.85 -3.94
N PRO A 191 16.84 3.63 -4.36
CA PRO A 191 17.77 2.73 -3.67
C PRO A 191 18.06 3.16 -2.23
N ALA A 192 18.09 4.47 -1.94
CA ALA A 192 18.30 4.97 -0.57
C ALA A 192 17.22 4.50 0.43
N LEU A 193 15.95 4.43 0.00
CA LEU A 193 14.86 3.95 0.84
C LEU A 193 15.01 2.45 1.11
N HIS A 194 15.37 1.69 0.07
CA HIS A 194 15.64 0.26 0.19
C HIS A 194 16.83 -0.03 1.12
N SER A 195 17.93 0.71 0.99
CA SER A 195 19.10 0.58 1.87
C SER A 195 18.75 0.80 3.35
N LEU A 196 17.91 1.79 3.66
CA LEU A 196 17.46 2.03 5.04
C LEU A 196 16.60 0.88 5.59
N VAL A 197 15.74 0.27 4.76
CA VAL A 197 15.00 -0.94 5.15
C VAL A 197 15.94 -2.11 5.43
N LEU A 198 16.97 -2.31 4.59
CA LEU A 198 17.98 -3.34 4.82
C LEU A 198 18.84 -3.07 6.07
N GLU A 199 19.16 -1.82 6.38
CA GLU A 199 19.85 -1.45 7.63
C GLU A 199 19.00 -1.84 8.85
N ILE A 200 17.69 -1.55 8.82
CA ILE A 200 16.76 -1.95 9.90
C ILE A 200 16.71 -3.48 10.01
N ALA A 201 16.52 -4.18 8.89
CA ALA A 201 16.44 -5.64 8.86
C ALA A 201 17.75 -6.30 9.34
N THR A 202 18.90 -5.71 9.04
CA THR A 202 20.21 -6.17 9.55
C THR A 202 20.32 -5.99 11.06
N GLY A 203 19.89 -4.83 11.58
CA GLY A 203 19.87 -4.58 13.03
C GLY A 203 18.95 -5.53 13.79
N LEU A 204 17.85 -5.97 13.16
CA LEU A 204 16.91 -6.95 13.70
C LEU A 204 17.27 -8.42 13.37
N GLU A 205 18.43 -8.67 12.75
CA GLU A 205 18.91 -10.01 12.36
C GLU A 205 17.98 -10.77 11.38
N VAL A 206 17.13 -10.05 10.65
CA VAL A 206 16.16 -10.59 9.68
C VAL A 206 16.46 -10.22 8.22
N ALA A 207 17.65 -9.69 7.92
CA ALA A 207 18.05 -9.28 6.56
C ALA A 207 17.87 -10.37 5.49
N HIS A 208 17.99 -11.65 5.87
CA HIS A 208 17.76 -12.79 4.97
C HIS A 208 16.32 -12.88 4.43
N LEU A 209 15.36 -12.19 5.05
CA LEU A 209 13.99 -12.06 4.56
C LEU A 209 13.82 -10.98 3.49
N PHE A 210 14.77 -10.04 3.38
CA PHE A 210 14.68 -8.85 2.53
C PHE A 210 15.62 -8.89 1.32
N ASN A 211 16.32 -10.00 1.11
CA ASN A 211 17.20 -10.21 -0.01
C ASN A 211 16.43 -10.83 -1.18
N ASP A 212 15.76 -10.00 -1.98
CA ASP A 212 15.42 -10.29 -3.38
C ASP A 212 15.12 -8.95 -4.08
N ALA A 213 16.12 -8.41 -4.78
CA ALA A 213 15.90 -7.32 -5.73
C ALA A 213 15.26 -7.91 -6.99
N HIS A 214 13.92 -7.99 -7.04
CA HIS A 214 13.25 -8.27 -8.31
C HIS A 214 13.27 -6.99 -9.16
N VAL A 215 14.24 -6.93 -10.08
CA VAL A 215 14.19 -6.05 -11.24
C VAL A 215 13.07 -6.59 -12.13
N ASP A 216 11.93 -5.92 -12.15
CA ASP A 216 10.87 -6.20 -13.12
C ASP A 216 11.38 -5.89 -14.53
N ASN A 217 11.89 -6.91 -15.22
CA ASN A 217 12.14 -6.89 -16.65
C ASN A 217 10.79 -6.97 -17.41
N SER A 218 9.95 -5.95 -17.30
CA SER A 218 8.85 -5.74 -18.24
C SER A 218 9.30 -4.80 -19.35
N ASN A 219 10.27 -5.23 -20.16
CA ASN A 219 10.60 -4.58 -21.42
C ASN A 219 11.23 -5.56 -22.40
N THR A 220 10.42 -6.46 -22.96
CA THR A 220 10.62 -7.01 -24.32
C THR A 220 9.35 -7.76 -24.75
N SER A 221 8.45 -7.04 -25.39
CA SER A 221 7.54 -7.62 -26.38
C SER A 221 7.45 -6.65 -27.55
N ALA A 222 8.43 -6.75 -28.44
CA ALA A 222 8.32 -6.17 -29.77
C ALA A 222 7.19 -6.89 -30.55
N PRO A 223 6.39 -6.18 -31.35
CA PRO A 223 5.32 -6.81 -32.11
C PRO A 223 5.91 -7.58 -33.30
N GLN A 224 5.64 -8.89 -33.37
CA GLN A 224 5.83 -9.67 -34.59
C GLN A 224 4.81 -9.18 -35.63
N ARG A 225 5.31 -8.62 -36.73
CA ARG A 225 4.53 -8.43 -37.96
C ARG A 225 4.28 -9.82 -38.55
N HIS A 226 3.02 -10.16 -38.75
CA HIS A 226 2.64 -11.18 -39.71
C HIS A 226 2.43 -10.49 -41.05
N ASP A 227 3.02 -11.09 -42.08
CA ASP A 227 2.90 -10.74 -43.49
C ASP A 227 1.45 -10.71 -44.00
#